data_AF-A0A2G6G2K3-F1
#
_entry.id   AF-A0A2G6G2K3-F1
#
_cell.length_a   1.000
_cell.length_b   1.000
_cell.length_c   1.000
_cell.angle_alpha   90.00
_cell.angle_beta   90.00
_cell.angle_gamma   90.00
#
_symmetry.space_group_name_H-M   'P 1'
#
loop_
_entity.id
_entity.type
_entity.pdbx_description
1 polymer ?
#
loop_
_entity_poly.entity_id
_entity_poly.type
_entity_poly.pdbx_seq_one_letter_code
_entity_poly.pdbx_strand_id
1 'polypeptide(L)'
;MKRKTILLAFFIALPLLIETAVPYDTLASETPRQLFFLHHSTGRNLLAQGNARQHLSDLNAAQGTDLVLWDHDYNETGLSDPEGNLVGYSYSIPDDNTDPDGLHLLWTTDNVARDSILSRYDVIAFKSCFPVSNIASEADLEQYKTWYLEMRDVFDTLPDKIFVIMSPPPLHRLSTNPERADRARRFASWMTGPEYLDGHPNLVGFDFFDLLASPDDGSNTRNTLRYEYEISHDSRDSHPNTLANQVIAPIFVEALARAARPATTGVWQQPVWASAPANHPNPFNPTTVISFELEQERMVELNVADVRGHVVRHLFRGTMAAGPQQCSWNGCDDSGRALGSGTYFYQLQSGGQMAAGKMILVR
;
A
#
# COMPACT_ATOMS: atom_id res chain seq x y z
N MET A 1 59.71 20.63 44.86
CA MET A 1 58.84 19.47 44.53
C MET A 1 57.39 19.83 44.83
N LYS A 2 56.68 20.49 43.89
CA LYS A 2 55.22 20.70 43.91
C LYS A 2 54.73 20.78 42.46
N ARG A 3 53.94 19.81 42.03
CA ARG A 3 53.35 19.73 40.68
C ARG A 3 52.20 20.75 40.57
N LYS A 4 52.16 21.49 39.46
CA LYS A 4 51.04 22.35 39.04
C LYS A 4 49.98 21.47 38.37
N THR A 5 48.74 21.56 38.83
CA THR A 5 47.56 21.00 38.16
C THR A 5 47.04 22.04 37.17
N ILE A 6 46.99 21.71 35.89
CA ILE A 6 46.33 22.49 34.83
C ILE A 6 44.96 21.85 34.60
N LEU A 7 43.90 22.63 34.80
CA LEU A 7 42.53 22.27 34.46
C LEU A 7 42.31 22.67 32.99
N LEU A 8 42.07 21.70 32.10
CA LEU A 8 41.76 21.94 30.70
C LEU A 8 40.26 21.70 30.49
N ALA A 9 39.50 22.78 30.29
CA ALA A 9 38.09 22.70 29.91
C ALA A 9 38.00 22.45 28.39
N PHE A 10 37.46 21.29 28.00
CA PHE A 10 37.09 21.01 26.61
C PHE A 10 35.67 21.52 26.36
N PHE A 11 35.53 22.64 25.67
CA PHE A 11 34.31 22.98 24.94
C PHE A 11 34.33 22.19 23.63
N ILE A 12 33.49 21.15 23.52
CA ILE A 12 33.21 20.50 22.24
C ILE A 12 32.03 21.25 21.63
N ALA A 13 32.30 22.08 20.62
CA ALA A 13 31.28 22.57 19.72
C ALA A 13 30.77 21.39 18.88
N LEU A 14 29.51 20.99 19.07
CA LEU A 14 28.83 20.10 18.12
C LEU A 14 28.61 20.89 16.82
N PRO A 15 28.96 20.35 15.65
CA PRO A 15 28.58 20.97 14.40
C PRO A 15 27.06 20.86 14.24
N LEU A 16 26.41 21.98 13.93
CA LEU A 16 25.03 22.03 13.47
C LEU A 16 25.02 21.33 12.10
N LEU A 17 24.63 20.06 12.07
CA LEU A 17 24.30 19.37 10.82
C LEU A 17 22.97 19.96 10.34
N ILE A 18 23.06 20.95 9.46
CA ILE A 18 21.95 21.33 8.60
C ILE A 18 21.77 20.15 7.66
N GLU A 19 20.82 19.26 7.96
CA GLU A 19 20.34 18.28 6.98
C GLU A 19 19.64 19.08 5.87
N THR A 20 20.39 19.40 4.83
CA THR A 20 19.81 19.73 3.53
C THR A 20 19.08 18.47 3.08
N ALA A 21 17.76 18.57 2.91
CA ALA A 21 16.97 17.56 2.22
C ALA A 21 17.76 17.03 1.03
N VAL A 22 18.01 15.71 1.01
CA VAL A 22 18.66 15.07 -0.12
C VAL A 22 17.82 15.43 -1.34
N PRO A 23 18.34 16.20 -2.30
CA PRO A 23 17.59 16.53 -3.50
C PRO A 23 17.18 15.22 -4.15
N TYR A 24 15.91 15.08 -4.52
CA TYR A 24 15.54 14.11 -5.54
C TYR A 24 16.49 14.36 -6.70
N ASP A 25 17.34 13.37 -7.00
CA ASP A 25 18.25 13.47 -8.12
C ASP A 25 17.38 13.52 -9.37
N THR A 26 17.19 14.74 -9.87
CA THR A 26 16.40 15.04 -11.07
C THR A 26 17.18 14.52 -12.26
N LEU A 27 17.09 13.22 -12.49
CA LEU A 27 17.20 12.64 -13.81
C LEU A 27 15.77 12.32 -14.22
N ALA A 28 15.05 13.33 -14.71
CA ALA A 28 13.96 13.05 -15.63
C ALA A 28 14.56 12.16 -16.72
N SER A 29 14.20 10.87 -16.75
CA SER A 29 14.52 10.05 -17.91
C SER A 29 13.91 10.74 -19.12
N GLU A 30 14.64 10.85 -20.23
CA GLU A 30 14.14 11.53 -21.44
C GLU A 30 12.83 10.90 -21.99
N THR A 31 12.47 9.72 -21.48
CA THR A 31 11.20 9.03 -21.72
C THR A 31 10.46 8.79 -20.39
N PRO A 32 9.13 9.02 -20.34
CA PRO A 32 8.31 8.64 -19.19
C PRO A 32 8.47 7.15 -18.86
N ARG A 33 8.41 6.80 -17.57
CA ARG A 33 8.48 5.40 -17.14
C ARG A 33 7.08 4.79 -17.20
N GLN A 34 6.97 3.70 -17.93
CA GLN A 34 5.69 3.10 -18.30
C GLN A 34 5.30 2.05 -17.26
N LEU A 35 4.24 2.33 -16.50
CA LEU A 35 3.64 1.40 -15.53
C LEU A 35 2.50 0.63 -16.20
N PHE A 36 2.37 -0.64 -15.84
CA PHE A 36 1.26 -1.50 -16.24
C PHE A 36 0.67 -2.19 -15.03
N PHE A 37 -0.64 -2.07 -14.84
CA PHE A 37 -1.36 -2.81 -13.82
C PHE A 37 -2.28 -3.84 -14.48
N LEU A 38 -1.89 -5.12 -14.43
CA LEU A 38 -2.78 -6.22 -14.78
C LEU A 38 -3.65 -6.55 -13.58
N HIS A 39 -4.95 -6.31 -13.71
CA HIS A 39 -5.85 -6.48 -12.59
C HIS A 39 -7.22 -6.94 -13.03
N HIS A 40 -8.07 -7.15 -12.04
CA HIS A 40 -9.47 -7.39 -12.24
C HIS A 40 -10.23 -7.00 -10.96
N SER A 41 -11.54 -6.71 -11.03
CA SER A 41 -12.42 -6.56 -9.85
C SER A 41 -11.93 -5.49 -8.86
N THR A 42 -11.25 -5.88 -7.77
CA THR A 42 -10.77 -4.94 -6.74
C THR A 42 -9.71 -3.97 -7.25
N GLY A 43 -8.94 -4.35 -8.28
CA GLY A 43 -8.02 -3.43 -8.95
C GLY A 43 -8.76 -2.29 -9.65
N ARG A 44 -9.83 -2.60 -10.38
CA ARG A 44 -10.73 -1.62 -11.01
C ARG A 44 -11.27 -0.64 -9.97
N ASN A 45 -11.62 -1.13 -8.79
CA ASN A 45 -12.13 -0.27 -7.71
C ASN A 45 -11.05 0.67 -7.14
N LEU A 46 -9.79 0.26 -7.03
CA LEU A 46 -8.71 1.17 -6.66
C LEU A 46 -8.56 2.30 -7.69
N LEU A 47 -8.68 1.99 -8.98
CA LEU A 47 -8.60 2.99 -10.05
C LEU A 47 -9.82 3.92 -10.05
N ALA A 48 -11.03 3.36 -10.04
CA ALA A 48 -12.27 4.11 -10.24
C ALA A 48 -12.81 4.75 -8.95
N GLN A 49 -12.84 4.01 -7.84
CA GLN A 49 -13.38 4.50 -6.56
C GLN A 49 -12.29 5.17 -5.72
N GLY A 50 -11.08 4.63 -5.78
CA GLY A 50 -9.91 5.17 -5.09
C GLY A 50 -9.20 6.30 -5.82
N ASN A 51 -9.55 6.56 -7.08
CA ASN A 51 -9.00 7.65 -7.90
C ASN A 51 -7.46 7.58 -8.05
N ALA A 52 -6.91 6.36 -8.16
CA ALA A 52 -5.47 6.13 -8.22
C ALA A 52 -4.76 6.93 -9.32
N ARG A 53 -5.40 7.17 -10.47
CA ARG A 53 -4.83 7.98 -11.56
C ARG A 53 -4.61 9.43 -11.16
N GLN A 54 -5.57 10.04 -10.46
CA GLN A 54 -5.39 11.40 -9.95
C GLN A 54 -4.27 11.45 -8.91
N HIS A 55 -4.23 10.47 -8.00
CA HIS A 55 -3.12 10.37 -7.03
C HIS A 55 -1.76 10.27 -7.71
N LEU A 56 -1.65 9.53 -8.82
CA LEU A 56 -0.40 9.45 -9.59
C LEU A 56 -0.07 10.79 -10.26
N SER A 57 -1.06 11.48 -10.83
CA SER A 57 -0.89 12.81 -11.40
C SER A 57 -0.41 13.82 -10.35
N ASP A 58 -1.02 13.82 -9.16
CA ASP A 58 -0.64 14.69 -8.05
C ASP A 58 0.78 14.38 -7.56
N LEU A 59 1.15 13.09 -7.49
CA LEU A 59 2.49 12.64 -7.15
C LEU A 59 3.52 13.10 -8.18
N ASN A 60 3.25 12.91 -9.46
CA ASN A 60 4.11 13.39 -10.56
C ASN A 60 4.35 14.90 -10.44
N ALA A 61 3.30 15.68 -10.24
CA ALA A 61 3.41 17.13 -10.06
C ALA A 61 4.22 17.52 -8.81
N ALA A 62 4.04 16.78 -7.70
CA ALA A 62 4.71 17.07 -6.44
C ALA A 62 6.18 16.63 -6.39
N GLN A 63 6.52 15.50 -7.03
CA GLN A 63 7.85 14.87 -6.98
C GLN A 63 8.68 15.11 -8.25
N GLY A 64 8.11 15.74 -9.28
CA GLY A 64 8.78 15.96 -10.57
C GLY A 64 9.05 14.65 -11.32
N THR A 65 8.22 13.63 -11.10
CA THR A 65 8.31 12.34 -11.80
C THR A 65 7.42 12.34 -13.04
N ASP A 66 7.71 11.43 -13.98
CA ASP A 66 6.94 11.27 -15.22
C ASP A 66 6.52 9.81 -15.37
N LEU A 67 5.64 9.37 -14.46
CA LEU A 67 5.12 8.02 -14.41
C LEU A 67 3.79 7.93 -15.15
N VAL A 68 3.66 6.96 -16.04
CA VAL A 68 2.49 6.79 -16.91
C VAL A 68 1.84 5.44 -16.65
N LEU A 69 0.63 5.45 -16.09
CA LEU A 69 -0.08 4.22 -15.72
C LEU A 69 -1.03 3.74 -16.81
N TRP A 70 -0.74 2.57 -17.36
CA TRP A 70 -1.69 1.77 -18.12
C TRP A 70 -2.26 0.68 -17.22
N ASP A 71 -3.49 0.26 -17.48
CA ASP A 71 -4.04 -0.92 -16.83
C ASP A 71 -4.77 -1.80 -17.81
N HIS A 72 -4.81 -3.10 -17.51
CA HIS A 72 -5.57 -4.06 -18.27
C HIS A 72 -6.44 -4.84 -17.29
N ASP A 73 -7.72 -4.87 -17.64
CA ASP A 73 -8.78 -5.50 -16.86
C ASP A 73 -9.16 -6.84 -17.53
N TYR A 74 -10.31 -7.44 -17.23
CA TYR A 74 -10.78 -8.62 -17.99
C TYR A 74 -10.56 -8.47 -19.50
N ASN A 75 -10.25 -9.55 -20.21
CA ASN A 75 -10.03 -9.60 -21.65
C ASN A 75 -11.18 -8.93 -22.42
N GLU A 76 -12.43 -9.02 -21.93
CA GLU A 76 -13.58 -8.33 -22.51
C GLU A 76 -13.50 -6.79 -22.41
N THR A 77 -12.92 -6.27 -21.34
CA THR A 77 -12.75 -4.84 -21.08
C THR A 77 -11.45 -4.34 -21.73
N GLY A 78 -10.36 -5.09 -21.53
CA GLY A 78 -9.08 -4.89 -22.18
C GLY A 78 -8.25 -3.78 -21.56
N LEU A 79 -7.46 -3.14 -22.42
CA LEU A 79 -6.47 -2.14 -22.07
C LEU A 79 -7.10 -0.75 -21.93
N SER A 80 -6.75 -0.08 -20.85
CA SER A 80 -7.05 1.33 -20.59
C SER A 80 -5.79 2.19 -20.75
N ASP A 81 -5.95 3.37 -21.34
CA ASP A 81 -4.90 4.38 -21.47
C ASP A 81 -4.64 5.13 -20.14
N PRO A 82 -3.64 6.04 -20.09
CA PRO A 82 -3.32 6.80 -18.89
C PRO A 82 -4.47 7.67 -18.38
N GLU A 83 -5.32 8.15 -19.28
CA GLU A 83 -6.53 8.91 -18.96
C GLU A 83 -7.68 8.00 -18.46
N GLY A 84 -7.51 6.67 -18.56
CA GLY A 84 -8.49 5.67 -18.12
C GLY A 84 -9.53 5.32 -19.18
N ASN A 85 -9.32 5.70 -20.44
CA ASN A 85 -10.20 5.34 -21.54
C ASN A 85 -9.84 3.97 -22.09
N LEU A 86 -10.86 3.18 -22.44
CA LEU A 86 -10.67 1.90 -23.12
C LEU A 86 -10.09 2.12 -24.52
N VAL A 87 -9.01 1.41 -24.82
CA VAL A 87 -8.31 1.48 -26.11
C VAL A 87 -9.01 0.66 -27.18
N GLY A 88 -9.91 -0.26 -26.79
CA GLY A 88 -10.53 -1.23 -27.70
C GLY A 88 -9.57 -2.35 -28.14
N TYR A 89 -8.46 -2.52 -27.43
CA TYR A 89 -7.51 -3.60 -27.58
C TYR A 89 -7.36 -4.34 -26.25
N SER A 90 -7.08 -5.64 -26.32
CA SER A 90 -6.91 -6.49 -25.15
C SER A 90 -5.75 -7.44 -25.35
N TYR A 91 -4.88 -7.53 -24.34
CA TYR A 91 -3.93 -8.63 -24.24
C TYR A 91 -4.70 -9.91 -23.95
N SER A 92 -4.40 -11.01 -24.64
CA SER A 92 -5.07 -12.30 -24.40
C SER A 92 -4.53 -12.96 -23.13
N ILE A 93 -5.08 -12.58 -21.98
CA ILE A 93 -4.72 -13.15 -20.68
C ILE A 93 -5.33 -14.56 -20.56
N PRO A 94 -4.55 -15.60 -20.17
CA PRO A 94 -5.07 -16.95 -19.99
C PRO A 94 -6.26 -17.00 -19.03
N ASP A 95 -7.30 -17.74 -19.44
CA ASP A 95 -8.56 -17.99 -18.70
C ASP A 95 -9.35 -16.76 -18.23
N ASP A 96 -8.91 -15.56 -18.59
CA ASP A 96 -9.57 -14.29 -18.34
C ASP A 96 -9.96 -14.05 -16.86
N ASN A 97 -9.22 -14.62 -15.92
CA ASN A 97 -9.52 -14.46 -14.51
C ASN A 97 -8.31 -14.04 -13.68
N THR A 98 -7.10 -13.97 -14.24
CA THR A 98 -5.87 -13.67 -13.47
C THR A 98 -5.74 -14.58 -12.24
N ASP A 99 -6.28 -15.80 -12.22
CA ASP A 99 -6.09 -16.74 -11.09
C ASP A 99 -4.62 -17.21 -11.04
N PRO A 100 -4.14 -17.84 -9.95
CA PRO A 100 -2.71 -18.13 -9.77
C PRO A 100 -2.16 -19.01 -10.89
N ASP A 101 -2.95 -19.94 -11.39
CA ASP A 101 -2.65 -20.78 -12.56
C ASP A 101 -2.67 -19.98 -13.87
N GLY A 102 -3.66 -19.10 -14.07
CA GLY A 102 -3.72 -18.22 -15.25
C GLY A 102 -2.54 -17.24 -15.33
N LEU A 103 -2.13 -16.66 -14.19
CA LEU A 103 -0.92 -15.85 -14.09
C LEU A 103 0.33 -16.70 -14.33
N HIS A 104 0.40 -17.88 -13.73
CA HIS A 104 1.50 -18.81 -13.99
C HIS A 104 1.64 -19.11 -15.48
N LEU A 105 0.54 -19.48 -16.16
CA LEU A 105 0.51 -19.70 -17.61
C LEU A 105 0.96 -18.47 -18.40
N LEU A 106 0.52 -17.27 -18.01
CA LEU A 106 0.93 -16.02 -18.66
C LEU A 106 2.44 -15.84 -18.63
N TRP A 107 3.07 -16.08 -17.48
CA TRP A 107 4.48 -15.76 -17.28
C TRP A 107 5.43 -16.88 -17.70
N THR A 108 5.08 -18.15 -17.46
CA THR A 108 6.01 -19.29 -17.60
C THR A 108 5.92 -20.01 -18.94
N THR A 109 4.96 -19.66 -19.81
CA THR A 109 4.80 -20.27 -21.15
C THR A 109 5.17 -19.32 -22.27
N ASP A 110 5.33 -19.82 -23.49
CA ASP A 110 5.45 -18.98 -24.68
C ASP A 110 4.13 -18.23 -24.92
N ASN A 111 4.12 -16.94 -24.59
CA ASN A 111 2.89 -16.16 -24.51
C ASN A 111 3.04 -14.76 -25.14
N VAL A 112 2.25 -14.50 -26.19
CA VAL A 112 2.26 -13.22 -26.94
C VAL A 112 1.81 -12.04 -26.08
N ALA A 113 0.88 -12.24 -25.14
CA ALA A 113 0.44 -11.19 -24.23
C ALA A 113 1.60 -10.77 -23.30
N ARG A 114 2.31 -11.75 -22.71
CA ARG A 114 3.52 -11.51 -21.92
C ARG A 114 4.56 -10.72 -22.72
N ASP A 115 4.89 -11.18 -23.91
CA ASP A 115 5.92 -10.55 -24.74
C ASP A 115 5.52 -9.10 -25.10
N SER A 116 4.24 -8.86 -25.37
CA SER A 116 3.70 -7.52 -25.66
C SER A 116 3.78 -6.61 -24.44
N ILE A 117 3.44 -7.10 -23.24
CA ILE A 117 3.56 -6.37 -21.97
C ILE A 117 5.03 -6.01 -21.72
N LEU A 118 5.93 -7.01 -21.80
CA LEU A 118 7.36 -6.82 -21.54
C LEU A 118 8.03 -5.87 -22.54
N SER A 119 7.55 -5.81 -23.79
CA SER A 119 8.08 -4.88 -24.79
C SER A 119 7.78 -3.40 -24.51
N ARG A 120 6.79 -3.11 -23.66
CA ARG A 120 6.19 -1.76 -23.54
C ARG A 120 6.30 -1.14 -22.16
N TYR A 121 6.32 -1.95 -21.12
CA TYR A 121 6.21 -1.49 -19.74
C TYR A 121 7.47 -1.80 -18.94
N ASP A 122 7.85 -0.88 -18.07
CA ASP A 122 9.04 -0.96 -17.23
C ASP A 122 8.71 -1.55 -15.86
N VAL A 123 7.56 -1.14 -15.30
CA VAL A 123 7.05 -1.61 -14.01
C VAL A 123 5.72 -2.30 -14.24
N ILE A 124 5.63 -3.56 -13.83
CA ILE A 124 4.51 -4.44 -14.08
C ILE A 124 3.93 -4.84 -12.74
N ALA A 125 2.84 -4.20 -12.36
CA ALA A 125 2.04 -4.58 -11.23
C ALA A 125 0.99 -5.62 -11.65
N PHE A 126 0.79 -6.64 -10.83
CA PHE A 126 -0.31 -7.56 -11.04
C PHE A 126 -0.81 -8.15 -9.74
N LYS A 127 -2.07 -8.55 -9.74
CA LYS A 127 -2.69 -9.29 -8.65
C LYS A 127 -3.50 -10.46 -9.20
N SER A 128 -3.71 -11.46 -8.36
CA SER A 128 -4.59 -12.58 -8.71
C SER A 128 -6.08 -12.30 -8.42
N CYS A 129 -7.01 -13.05 -9.03
CA CYS A 129 -8.47 -12.89 -8.83
C CYS A 129 -9.20 -14.09 -8.14
N PHE A 130 -10.29 -14.63 -8.69
CA PHE A 130 -11.52 -14.99 -7.95
C PHE A 130 -11.63 -16.45 -7.43
N PRO A 131 -12.00 -16.68 -6.16
CA PRO A 131 -11.41 -16.11 -4.96
C PRO A 131 -10.14 -16.91 -4.61
N VAL A 132 -8.96 -16.40 -4.98
CA VAL A 132 -7.65 -16.95 -4.56
C VAL A 132 -7.58 -17.10 -3.04
N SER A 133 -8.16 -16.14 -2.30
CA SER A 133 -8.22 -16.17 -0.84
C SER A 133 -9.16 -17.25 -0.28
N ASN A 134 -9.91 -17.97 -1.13
CA ASN A 134 -10.68 -19.15 -0.76
C ASN A 134 -9.84 -20.43 -0.90
N ILE A 135 -8.60 -20.39 -0.43
CA ILE A 135 -7.71 -21.55 -0.36
C ILE A 135 -8.46 -22.64 0.43
N ALA A 136 -8.52 -23.90 -0.01
CA ALA A 136 -9.31 -24.92 0.68
C ALA A 136 -8.45 -25.80 1.60
N SER A 137 -7.18 -26.00 1.25
CA SER A 137 -6.25 -26.90 1.92
C SER A 137 -4.82 -26.35 1.96
N GLU A 138 -3.94 -27.00 2.74
CA GLU A 138 -2.49 -26.72 2.67
C GLU A 138 -1.91 -27.12 1.30
N ALA A 139 -2.47 -28.14 0.64
CA ALA A 139 -2.01 -28.53 -0.69
C ALA A 139 -2.27 -27.43 -1.73
N ASP A 140 -3.44 -26.76 -1.66
CA ASP A 140 -3.73 -25.62 -2.54
C ASP A 140 -2.79 -24.44 -2.26
N LEU A 141 -2.51 -24.18 -0.96
CA LEU A 141 -1.57 -23.13 -0.56
C LEU A 141 -0.17 -23.38 -1.15
N GLU A 142 0.36 -24.59 -0.99
CA GLU A 142 1.68 -24.95 -1.50
C GLU A 142 1.71 -25.01 -3.04
N GLN A 143 0.60 -25.37 -3.69
CA GLN A 143 0.48 -25.29 -5.15
C GLN A 143 0.55 -23.83 -5.62
N TYR A 144 -0.15 -22.91 -4.95
CA TYR A 144 -0.09 -21.49 -5.29
C TYR A 144 1.32 -20.94 -5.10
N LYS A 145 2.00 -21.29 -4.00
CA LYS A 145 3.39 -20.91 -3.80
C LYS A 145 4.31 -21.45 -4.89
N THR A 146 4.13 -22.71 -5.29
CA THR A 146 4.92 -23.34 -6.37
C THR A 146 4.82 -22.52 -7.65
N TRP A 147 3.61 -22.16 -8.08
CA TRP A 147 3.40 -21.32 -9.25
C TRP A 147 4.05 -19.95 -9.14
N TYR A 148 3.98 -19.30 -7.98
CA TYR A 148 4.64 -18.00 -7.76
C TYR A 148 6.17 -18.13 -7.78
N LEU A 149 6.74 -19.21 -7.24
CA LEU A 149 8.17 -19.46 -7.33
C LEU A 149 8.63 -19.67 -8.78
N GLU A 150 7.86 -20.40 -9.59
CA GLU A 150 8.15 -20.58 -11.02
C GLU A 150 8.04 -19.27 -11.81
N MET A 151 7.07 -18.41 -11.48
CA MET A 151 6.99 -17.05 -12.03
C MET A 151 8.19 -16.19 -11.62
N ARG A 152 8.63 -16.27 -10.36
CA ARG A 152 9.82 -15.57 -9.86
C ARG A 152 11.08 -15.95 -10.62
N ASP A 153 11.27 -17.23 -10.92
CA ASP A 153 12.41 -17.70 -11.71
C ASP A 153 12.43 -17.03 -13.10
N VAL A 154 11.26 -16.80 -13.72
CA VAL A 154 11.16 -16.01 -14.97
C VAL A 154 11.51 -14.54 -14.73
N PHE A 155 10.99 -13.93 -13.67
CA PHE A 155 11.25 -12.53 -13.36
C PHE A 155 12.73 -12.25 -13.14
N ASP A 156 13.47 -13.15 -12.49
CA ASP A 156 14.91 -13.02 -12.30
C ASP A 156 15.71 -12.94 -13.61
N THR A 157 15.16 -13.46 -14.71
CA THR A 157 15.77 -13.34 -16.05
C THR A 157 15.55 -11.98 -16.72
N LEU A 158 14.75 -11.10 -16.10
CA LEU A 158 14.30 -9.81 -16.63
C LEU A 158 14.73 -8.64 -15.71
N PRO A 159 16.05 -8.39 -15.56
CA PRO A 159 16.58 -7.41 -14.60
C PRO A 159 16.23 -5.95 -14.94
N ASP A 160 15.87 -5.67 -16.20
CA ASP A 160 15.46 -4.34 -16.65
C ASP A 160 13.97 -4.03 -16.38
N LYS A 161 13.23 -5.02 -15.85
CA LYS A 161 11.82 -4.89 -15.49
C LYS A 161 11.68 -4.92 -13.99
N ILE A 162 10.67 -4.23 -13.46
CA ILE A 162 10.28 -4.33 -12.05
C ILE A 162 8.90 -4.96 -11.98
N PHE A 163 8.72 -5.97 -11.13
CA PHE A 163 7.46 -6.65 -10.92
C PHE A 163 6.91 -6.30 -9.54
N VAL A 164 5.72 -5.72 -9.51
CA VAL A 164 5.01 -5.39 -8.26
C VAL A 164 3.93 -6.44 -8.02
N ILE A 165 4.21 -7.33 -7.07
CA ILE A 165 3.35 -8.45 -6.71
C ILE A 165 2.36 -7.98 -5.67
N MET A 166 1.10 -7.83 -6.07
CA MET A 166 0.03 -7.42 -5.18
C MET A 166 -0.74 -8.63 -4.67
N SER A 167 -0.81 -8.78 -3.34
CA SER A 167 -1.53 -9.88 -2.71
C SER A 167 -3.03 -9.83 -3.03
N PRO A 168 -3.75 -10.97 -3.05
CA PRO A 168 -5.19 -10.96 -3.19
C PRO A 168 -5.86 -10.30 -1.95
N PRO A 169 -7.06 -9.71 -2.07
CA PRO A 169 -7.79 -9.18 -0.92
C PRO A 169 -8.31 -10.30 0.00
N PRO A 170 -8.57 -10.04 1.29
CA PRO A 170 -9.26 -10.97 2.16
C PRO A 170 -10.72 -11.16 1.72
N LEU A 171 -11.31 -12.29 2.10
CA LEU A 171 -12.72 -12.54 1.85
C LEU A 171 -13.61 -11.88 2.90
N HIS A 172 -14.84 -11.57 2.51
CA HIS A 172 -15.90 -11.21 3.43
C HIS A 172 -16.07 -12.29 4.50
N ARG A 173 -16.35 -11.90 5.75
CA ARG A 173 -16.45 -12.84 6.88
C ARG A 173 -17.55 -13.90 6.70
N LEU A 174 -18.59 -13.61 5.93
CA LEU A 174 -19.68 -14.56 5.60
C LEU A 174 -19.35 -15.49 4.42
N SER A 175 -18.20 -15.29 3.76
CA SER A 175 -17.77 -16.01 2.56
C SER A 175 -16.59 -16.95 2.82
N THR A 176 -16.08 -16.95 4.05
CA THR A 176 -14.94 -17.75 4.47
C THR A 176 -15.17 -18.35 5.87
N ASN A 177 -14.18 -19.08 6.36
CA ASN A 177 -14.10 -19.55 7.74
C ASN A 177 -12.68 -19.27 8.27
N PRO A 178 -12.43 -19.42 9.58
CA PRO A 178 -11.13 -19.06 10.15
C PRO A 178 -9.95 -19.81 9.54
N GLU A 179 -10.10 -21.11 9.25
CA GLU A 179 -9.01 -21.92 8.66
C GLU A 179 -8.65 -21.45 7.25
N ARG A 180 -9.64 -21.05 6.46
CA ARG A 180 -9.43 -20.49 5.11
C ARG A 180 -8.82 -19.10 5.17
N ALA A 181 -9.31 -18.25 6.07
CA ALA A 181 -8.80 -16.90 6.27
C ALA A 181 -7.32 -16.92 6.72
N ASP A 182 -6.95 -17.83 7.62
CA ASP A 182 -5.56 -17.98 8.09
C ASP A 182 -4.60 -18.40 6.97
N ARG A 183 -5.02 -19.33 6.11
CA ARG A 183 -4.22 -19.72 4.93
C ARG A 183 -4.12 -18.59 3.91
N ALA A 184 -5.19 -17.82 3.69
CA ALA A 184 -5.15 -16.66 2.81
C ALA A 184 -4.18 -15.59 3.33
N ARG A 185 -4.20 -15.33 4.64
CA ARG A 185 -3.21 -14.47 5.31
C ARG A 185 -1.79 -14.99 5.11
N ARG A 186 -1.55 -16.28 5.39
CA ARG A 186 -0.23 -16.91 5.20
C ARG A 186 0.26 -16.80 3.76
N PHE A 187 -0.62 -16.96 2.78
CA PHE A 187 -0.27 -16.79 1.37
C PHE A 187 0.13 -15.34 1.06
N ALA A 188 -0.70 -14.38 1.47
CA ALA A 188 -0.43 -12.96 1.28
C ALA A 188 0.88 -12.53 1.94
N SER A 189 1.08 -12.88 3.22
CA SER A 189 2.31 -12.54 3.95
C SER A 189 3.55 -13.24 3.41
N TRP A 190 3.41 -14.43 2.82
CA TRP A 190 4.52 -15.12 2.16
C TRP A 190 4.94 -14.38 0.87
N MET A 191 3.98 -14.09 -0.01
CA MET A 191 4.27 -13.47 -1.32
C MET A 191 4.74 -12.00 -1.22
N THR A 192 4.45 -11.32 -0.11
CA THR A 192 4.91 -9.96 0.17
C THR A 192 6.05 -9.91 1.19
N GLY A 193 6.49 -11.07 1.68
CA GLY A 193 7.49 -11.21 2.72
C GLY A 193 8.89 -11.55 2.19
N PRO A 194 9.90 -11.55 3.08
CA PRO A 194 11.29 -11.81 2.72
C PRO A 194 11.52 -13.18 2.09
N GLU A 195 10.74 -14.21 2.46
CA GLU A 195 10.89 -15.55 1.88
C GLU A 195 10.71 -15.57 0.35
N TYR A 196 9.78 -14.75 -0.15
CA TYR A 196 9.54 -14.62 -1.59
C TYR A 196 10.37 -13.53 -2.25
N LEU A 197 10.63 -12.42 -1.55
CA LEU A 197 11.23 -11.20 -2.13
C LEU A 197 12.76 -11.09 -1.97
N ASP A 198 13.35 -11.62 -0.89
CA ASP A 198 14.76 -11.41 -0.60
C ASP A 198 15.66 -12.05 -1.66
N GLY A 199 16.64 -11.28 -2.16
CA GLY A 199 17.55 -11.72 -3.22
C GLY A 199 17.04 -11.45 -4.64
N HIS A 200 15.83 -10.90 -4.80
CA HIS A 200 15.20 -10.63 -6.09
C HIS A 200 15.00 -9.11 -6.26
N PRO A 201 16.03 -8.37 -6.72
CA PRO A 201 16.04 -6.90 -6.70
C PRO A 201 14.99 -6.24 -7.62
N ASN A 202 14.41 -7.01 -8.52
CA ASN A 202 13.35 -6.58 -9.41
C ASN A 202 11.95 -7.01 -8.96
N LEU A 203 11.80 -7.54 -7.75
CA LEU A 203 10.50 -7.84 -7.15
C LEU A 203 10.17 -6.89 -6.00
N VAL A 204 8.93 -6.43 -5.99
CA VAL A 204 8.37 -5.59 -4.93
C VAL A 204 7.02 -6.15 -4.50
N GLY A 205 6.81 -6.35 -3.20
CA GLY A 205 5.52 -6.77 -2.66
C GLY A 205 4.61 -5.59 -2.32
N PHE A 206 3.32 -5.70 -2.62
CA PHE A 206 2.26 -4.81 -2.13
C PHE A 206 1.21 -5.63 -1.37
N ASP A 207 1.23 -5.53 -0.04
CA ASP A 207 0.34 -6.30 0.85
C ASP A 207 -1.06 -5.67 0.94
N PHE A 208 -1.80 -5.83 -0.15
CA PHE A 208 -3.20 -5.41 -0.21
C PHE A 208 -4.09 -6.17 0.77
N PHE A 209 -3.71 -7.40 1.13
CA PHE A 209 -4.46 -8.22 2.06
C PHE A 209 -4.44 -7.58 3.44
N ASP A 210 -3.27 -7.23 3.94
CA ASP A 210 -3.11 -6.66 5.29
C ASP A 210 -3.76 -5.31 5.47
N LEU A 211 -3.69 -4.47 4.44
CA LEU A 211 -4.40 -3.19 4.41
C LEU A 211 -5.92 -3.34 4.55
N LEU A 212 -6.47 -4.46 4.07
CA LEU A 212 -7.91 -4.73 4.07
C LEU A 212 -8.39 -5.63 5.20
N ALA A 213 -7.51 -6.43 5.78
CA ALA A 213 -7.89 -7.51 6.66
C ALA A 213 -8.04 -7.08 8.11
N SER A 214 -9.00 -7.68 8.81
CA SER A 214 -9.11 -7.63 10.26
C SER A 214 -7.86 -8.24 10.90
N PRO A 215 -7.48 -7.76 12.10
CA PRO A 215 -6.30 -8.28 12.80
C PRO A 215 -6.44 -9.78 13.09
N ASP A 216 -5.30 -10.45 13.21
CA ASP A 216 -5.24 -11.81 13.75
C ASP A 216 -5.35 -11.76 15.28
N ASP A 217 -6.58 -11.61 15.76
CA ASP A 217 -6.92 -11.50 17.18
C ASP A 217 -7.49 -12.81 17.76
N GLY A 218 -7.41 -13.91 17.01
CA GLY A 218 -7.99 -15.20 17.37
C GLY A 218 -9.53 -15.26 17.25
N SER A 219 -10.21 -14.19 16.82
CA SER A 219 -11.66 -14.20 16.62
C SER A 219 -12.07 -15.07 15.44
N ASN A 220 -13.37 -15.38 15.33
CA ASN A 220 -13.93 -16.09 14.18
C ASN A 220 -13.95 -15.25 12.89
N THR A 221 -13.68 -13.95 12.99
CA THR A 221 -13.66 -12.99 11.89
C THR A 221 -12.26 -12.41 11.69
N ARG A 222 -11.22 -13.04 12.23
CA ARG A 222 -9.83 -12.67 11.98
C ARG A 222 -9.47 -12.91 10.51
N ASN A 223 -8.52 -12.16 9.98
CA ASN A 223 -8.01 -12.35 8.61
C ASN A 223 -9.11 -12.27 7.52
N THR A 224 -10.27 -11.70 7.83
CA THR A 224 -11.36 -11.43 6.87
C THR A 224 -11.34 -9.95 6.49
N LEU A 225 -12.10 -9.56 5.47
CA LEU A 225 -12.31 -8.14 5.16
C LEU A 225 -12.77 -7.40 6.43
N ARG A 226 -12.13 -6.27 6.74
CA ARG A 226 -12.51 -5.42 7.89
C ARG A 226 -13.98 -5.07 7.79
N TYR A 227 -14.66 -5.09 8.93
CA TYR A 227 -16.09 -4.82 9.00
C TYR A 227 -16.44 -3.46 8.36
N GLU A 228 -15.66 -2.42 8.63
CA GLU A 228 -15.82 -1.08 8.05
C GLU A 228 -15.53 -1.00 6.54
N TYR A 229 -14.92 -2.02 5.95
CA TYR A 229 -14.60 -2.13 4.53
C TYR A 229 -15.56 -3.06 3.78
N GLU A 230 -16.47 -3.74 4.46
CA GLU A 230 -17.58 -4.47 3.84
C GLU A 230 -18.52 -3.49 3.11
N ILE A 231 -18.97 -3.85 1.90
CA ILE A 231 -20.04 -3.10 1.19
C ILE A 231 -21.39 -3.29 1.90
N SER A 232 -21.64 -4.51 2.39
CA SER A 232 -22.85 -4.89 3.11
C SER A 232 -22.49 -5.94 4.16
N HIS A 233 -23.09 -5.83 5.35
CA HIS A 233 -22.85 -6.78 6.45
C HIS A 233 -23.72 -8.04 6.37
N ASP A 234 -24.65 -8.08 5.42
CA ASP A 234 -25.62 -9.17 5.26
C ASP A 234 -25.44 -9.92 3.93
N SER A 235 -24.46 -9.52 3.12
CA SER A 235 -24.13 -10.17 1.85
C SER A 235 -22.80 -10.92 1.94
N ARG A 236 -22.49 -11.70 0.90
CA ARG A 236 -21.23 -12.45 0.77
C ARG A 236 -20.22 -11.74 -0.15
N ASP A 237 -20.50 -10.50 -0.51
CA ASP A 237 -19.64 -9.74 -1.40
C ASP A 237 -18.32 -9.39 -0.71
N SER A 238 -17.21 -9.83 -1.30
CA SER A 238 -15.86 -9.62 -0.78
C SER A 238 -15.16 -8.41 -1.41
N HIS A 239 -15.83 -7.64 -2.27
CA HIS A 239 -15.28 -6.38 -2.74
C HIS A 239 -15.20 -5.38 -1.58
N PRO A 240 -14.04 -4.71 -1.37
CA PRO A 240 -13.94 -3.58 -0.46
C PRO A 240 -14.80 -2.42 -0.94
N ASN A 241 -15.40 -1.70 0.01
CA ASN A 241 -16.20 -0.52 -0.27
C ASN A 241 -15.35 0.70 -0.70
N THR A 242 -16.02 1.76 -1.12
CA THR A 242 -15.38 3.00 -1.60
C THR A 242 -14.39 3.60 -0.61
N LEU A 243 -14.70 3.59 0.69
CA LEU A 243 -13.80 4.10 1.72
C LEU A 243 -12.47 3.33 1.73
N ALA A 244 -12.53 2.00 1.70
CA ALA A 244 -11.34 1.16 1.64
C ALA A 244 -10.48 1.49 0.42
N ASN A 245 -11.13 1.63 -0.74
CA ASN A 245 -10.43 1.94 -2.00
C ASN A 245 -9.79 3.33 -1.98
N GLN A 246 -10.45 4.34 -1.39
CA GLN A 246 -9.91 5.70 -1.22
C GLN A 246 -8.75 5.76 -0.22
N VAL A 247 -8.77 4.92 0.82
CA VAL A 247 -7.65 4.83 1.78
C VAL A 247 -6.43 4.17 1.12
N ILE A 248 -6.65 3.14 0.31
CA ILE A 248 -5.56 2.29 -0.20
C ILE A 248 -4.95 2.80 -1.51
N ALA A 249 -5.75 3.40 -2.41
CA ALA A 249 -5.26 3.88 -3.70
C ALA A 249 -4.02 4.80 -3.62
N PRO A 250 -3.94 5.82 -2.75
CA PRO A 250 -2.72 6.63 -2.62
C PRO A 250 -1.51 5.82 -2.12
N ILE A 251 -1.73 4.79 -1.28
CA ILE A 251 -0.67 3.88 -0.80
C ILE A 251 -0.14 3.03 -1.96
N PHE A 252 -1.04 2.50 -2.77
CA PHE A 252 -0.71 1.73 -3.96
C PHE A 252 0.07 2.56 -4.98
N VAL A 253 -0.36 3.79 -5.25
CA VAL A 253 0.33 4.72 -6.16
C VAL A 253 1.74 5.05 -5.68
N GLU A 254 1.92 5.33 -4.40
CA GLU A 254 3.25 5.57 -3.82
C GLU A 254 4.13 4.32 -3.93
N ALA A 255 3.57 3.12 -3.74
CA ALA A 255 4.30 1.86 -3.94
C ALA A 255 4.75 1.68 -5.39
N LEU A 256 3.89 1.95 -6.37
CA LEU A 256 4.27 1.94 -7.79
C LEU A 256 5.36 2.96 -8.10
N ALA A 257 5.22 4.18 -7.58
CA ALA A 257 6.19 5.25 -7.79
C ALA A 257 7.56 4.91 -7.18
N ARG A 258 7.58 4.24 -6.03
CA ARG A 258 8.81 3.74 -5.40
C ARG A 258 9.45 2.62 -6.21
N ALA A 259 8.66 1.64 -6.64
CA ALA A 259 9.12 0.55 -7.51
C ALA A 259 9.71 1.09 -8.83
N ALA A 260 9.16 2.20 -9.33
CA ALA A 260 9.62 2.88 -10.53
C ALA A 260 10.91 3.71 -10.33
N ARG A 261 11.51 3.78 -9.14
CA ARG A 261 12.77 4.53 -8.95
C ARG A 261 13.95 3.72 -9.50
N PRO A 262 14.95 4.36 -10.13
CA PRO A 262 16.22 3.69 -10.42
C PRO A 262 16.79 3.13 -9.12
N ALA A 263 17.25 1.87 -9.12
CA ALA A 263 17.94 1.27 -8.00
C ALA A 263 19.26 2.01 -7.77
N THR A 264 19.25 3.10 -7.01
CA THR A 264 20.46 3.60 -6.39
C THR A 264 20.85 2.59 -5.32
N THR A 265 22.06 2.06 -5.45
CA THR A 265 22.68 1.07 -4.57
C THR A 265 22.51 1.48 -3.10
N GLY A 266 21.62 0.78 -2.40
CA GLY A 266 21.36 0.92 -0.98
C GLY A 266 20.30 -0.10 -0.59
N VAL A 267 20.58 -0.91 0.43
CA VAL A 267 19.62 -1.86 0.98
C VAL A 267 18.46 -1.06 1.59
N TRP A 268 17.28 -1.15 1.00
CA TRP A 268 16.07 -0.53 1.51
C TRP A 268 15.37 -1.48 2.48
N GLN A 269 15.45 -1.17 3.78
CA GLN A 269 14.54 -1.74 4.77
C GLN A 269 13.22 -0.97 4.68
N GLN A 270 12.09 -1.66 4.56
CA GLN A 270 10.76 -1.08 4.79
C GLN A 270 10.78 -0.44 6.19
N PRO A 271 10.62 0.88 6.36
CA PRO A 271 10.30 1.40 7.67
C PRO A 271 8.88 0.89 7.95
N VAL A 272 8.70 0.17 9.05
CA VAL A 272 7.39 -0.08 9.63
C VAL A 272 7.20 1.01 10.68
N TRP A 273 5.99 1.51 10.93
CA TRP A 273 5.80 2.29 12.15
C TRP A 273 6.30 1.44 13.33
N ALA A 274 7.15 1.99 14.19
CA ALA A 274 7.64 1.23 15.36
C ALA A 274 6.47 0.66 16.20
N SER A 275 5.31 1.34 16.14
CA SER A 275 4.01 0.82 16.57
C SER A 275 2.90 1.29 15.64
N ALA A 276 1.89 0.44 15.40
CA ALA A 276 0.69 0.83 14.67
C ALA A 276 0.00 2.03 15.36
N PRO A 277 -0.34 3.11 14.62
CA PRO A 277 -1.05 4.25 15.19
C PRO A 277 -2.39 3.83 15.79
N ALA A 278 -2.77 4.45 16.91
CA ALA A 278 -4.03 4.17 17.58
C ALA A 278 -4.58 5.41 18.28
N ASN A 279 -5.90 5.51 18.40
CA ASN A 279 -6.54 6.58 19.15
C ASN A 279 -7.18 6.06 20.45
N HIS A 280 -7.02 6.79 21.56
CA HIS A 280 -7.64 6.46 22.83
C HIS A 280 -8.10 7.73 23.58
N PRO A 281 -9.32 7.76 24.17
CA PRO A 281 -10.35 6.70 24.12
C PRO A 281 -10.98 6.55 22.74
N ASN A 282 -11.62 5.41 22.49
CA ASN A 282 -12.45 5.14 21.30
C ASN A 282 -13.54 4.09 21.65
N PRO A 283 -14.85 4.43 21.69
CA PRO A 283 -15.44 5.75 21.42
C PRO A 283 -15.00 6.85 22.40
N PHE A 284 -15.15 8.13 22.02
CA PHE A 284 -14.70 9.28 22.80
C PHE A 284 -15.73 10.40 22.89
N ASN A 285 -15.68 11.20 23.97
CA ASN A 285 -16.54 12.37 24.18
C ASN A 285 -15.80 13.50 24.91
N PRO A 286 -15.57 14.67 24.27
CA PRO A 286 -15.39 14.87 22.83
C PRO A 286 -13.91 14.73 22.43
N THR A 287 -13.02 14.30 23.33
CA THR A 287 -11.57 14.29 23.10
C THR A 287 -10.97 12.90 23.02
N THR A 288 -10.12 12.67 22.02
CA THR A 288 -9.27 11.47 21.86
C THR A 288 -7.83 11.88 21.56
N VAL A 289 -6.87 11.00 21.86
CA VAL A 289 -5.46 11.19 21.54
C VAL A 289 -5.02 10.11 20.57
N ILE A 290 -4.53 10.52 19.40
CA ILE A 290 -3.90 9.65 18.40
C ILE A 290 -2.42 9.55 18.76
N SER A 291 -1.96 8.34 19.05
CA SER A 291 -0.59 8.01 19.42
C SER A 291 0.07 7.18 18.33
N PHE A 292 1.32 7.50 18.00
CA PHE A 292 2.15 6.79 17.02
C PHE A 292 3.63 6.98 17.36
N GLU A 293 4.52 6.17 16.80
CA GLU A 293 5.96 6.25 17.06
C GLU A 293 6.72 6.36 15.75
N LEU A 294 7.67 7.31 15.70
CA LEU A 294 8.53 7.55 14.55
C LEU A 294 9.92 6.99 14.82
N GLU A 295 10.46 6.17 13.91
CA GLU A 295 11.81 5.63 14.06
C GLU A 295 12.90 6.70 13.91
N GLN A 296 12.62 7.75 13.14
CA GLN A 296 13.52 8.86 12.87
C GLN A 296 12.76 10.17 12.65
N GLU A 297 13.47 11.31 12.71
CA GLU A 297 12.89 12.63 12.42
C GLU A 297 12.38 12.69 10.98
N ARG A 298 11.17 13.21 10.78
CA ARG A 298 10.55 13.28 9.46
C ARG A 298 9.32 14.17 9.39
N MET A 299 8.96 14.54 8.15
CA MET A 299 7.69 15.20 7.85
C MET A 299 6.51 14.26 8.16
N VAL A 300 5.52 14.80 8.86
CA VAL A 300 4.27 14.15 9.27
C VAL A 300 3.11 15.03 8.86
N GLU A 301 2.10 14.41 8.28
CA GLU A 301 0.78 15.00 8.08
C GLU A 301 -0.26 14.10 8.76
N LEU A 302 -1.03 14.67 9.70
CA LEU A 302 -2.09 13.98 10.41
C LEU A 302 -3.39 14.74 10.25
N ASN A 303 -4.35 14.09 9.58
CA ASN A 303 -5.65 14.65 9.24
C ASN A 303 -6.77 13.81 9.86
N VAL A 304 -7.95 14.41 10.00
CA VAL A 304 -9.21 13.72 10.30
C VAL A 304 -10.16 13.91 9.13
N ALA A 305 -10.77 12.82 8.67
CA ALA A 305 -11.73 12.79 7.58
C ALA A 305 -13.11 12.30 8.03
N ASP A 306 -14.16 12.77 7.35
CA ASP A 306 -15.52 12.21 7.47
C ASP A 306 -15.67 10.87 6.72
N VAL A 307 -16.83 10.22 6.83
CA VAL A 307 -17.13 8.94 6.16
C VAL A 307 -17.12 9.00 4.62
N ARG A 308 -17.07 10.20 4.03
CA ARG A 308 -16.97 10.42 2.58
C ARG A 308 -15.52 10.72 2.16
N GLY A 309 -14.57 10.66 3.09
CA GLY A 309 -13.16 10.95 2.84
C GLY A 309 -12.82 12.44 2.83
N HIS A 310 -13.77 13.34 3.12
CA HIS A 310 -13.45 14.76 3.20
C HIS A 310 -12.66 15.06 4.47
N VAL A 311 -11.49 15.68 4.34
CA VAL A 311 -10.73 16.18 5.49
C VAL A 311 -11.56 17.27 6.19
N VAL A 312 -11.89 17.00 7.45
CA VAL A 312 -12.64 17.92 8.32
C VAL A 312 -11.74 18.65 9.32
N ARG A 313 -10.54 18.10 9.58
CA ARG A 313 -9.59 18.70 10.51
C ARG A 313 -8.15 18.34 10.13
N HIS A 314 -7.27 19.34 10.11
CA HIS A 314 -5.83 19.15 10.11
C HIS A 314 -5.33 19.18 11.57
N LEU A 315 -4.79 18.07 12.07
CA LEU A 315 -4.26 17.99 13.43
C LEU A 315 -2.81 18.41 13.51
N PHE A 316 -2.01 18.00 12.53
CA PHE A 316 -0.60 18.36 12.45
C PHE A 316 -0.09 18.31 11.02
N ARG A 317 0.79 19.25 10.67
CA ARG A 317 1.56 19.23 9.41
C ARG A 317 2.92 19.86 9.66
N GLY A 318 3.98 19.07 9.62
CA GLY A 318 5.34 19.55 9.89
C GLY A 318 6.32 18.42 10.17
N THR A 319 7.55 18.77 10.57
CA THR A 319 8.56 17.78 10.99
C THR A 319 8.34 17.40 12.45
N MET A 320 8.36 16.11 12.75
CA MET A 320 8.38 15.56 14.11
C MET A 320 9.68 14.78 14.33
N ALA A 321 10.23 14.88 15.54
CA ALA A 321 11.42 14.13 15.94
C ALA A 321 11.13 12.62 16.06
N ALA A 322 12.20 11.83 16.08
CA ALA A 322 12.12 10.40 16.40
C ALA A 322 11.50 10.18 17.80
N GLY A 323 10.82 9.05 17.97
CA GLY A 323 10.20 8.60 19.22
C GLY A 323 8.67 8.77 19.25
N PRO A 324 8.07 8.59 20.45
CA PRO A 324 6.63 8.62 20.63
C PRO A 324 6.02 10.00 20.36
N GLN A 325 4.93 10.01 19.58
CA GLN A 325 4.17 11.20 19.19
C GLN A 325 2.71 11.09 19.63
N GLN A 326 2.11 12.22 19.95
CA GLN A 326 0.70 12.32 20.34
C GLN A 326 0.05 13.55 19.73
N CYS A 327 -1.15 13.37 19.18
CA CYS A 327 -1.98 14.45 18.65
C CYS A 327 -3.39 14.34 19.22
N SER A 328 -3.88 15.43 19.82
CA SER A 328 -5.22 15.47 20.42
C SER A 328 -6.25 16.02 19.44
N TRP A 329 -7.42 15.38 19.38
CA TRP A 329 -8.57 15.87 18.65
C TRP A 329 -9.78 16.00 19.56
N ASN A 330 -10.44 17.15 19.52
CA ASN A 330 -11.57 17.53 20.38
C ASN A 330 -12.94 17.43 19.68
N GLY A 331 -13.00 16.72 18.55
CA GLY A 331 -14.25 16.57 17.79
C GLY A 331 -14.72 17.87 17.12
N CYS A 332 -13.83 18.81 16.82
CA CYS A 332 -14.13 20.02 16.05
C CYS A 332 -13.47 19.98 14.67
N ASP A 333 -14.04 20.72 13.72
CA ASP A 333 -13.45 20.98 12.40
C ASP A 333 -12.36 22.07 12.45
N ASP A 334 -11.73 22.40 11.32
CA ASP A 334 -10.70 23.45 11.23
C ASP A 334 -11.20 24.85 11.63
N SER A 335 -12.49 25.12 11.44
CA SER A 335 -13.11 26.38 11.86
C SER A 335 -13.48 26.41 13.35
N GLY A 336 -13.17 25.34 14.10
CA GLY A 336 -13.47 25.20 15.52
C GLY A 336 -14.92 24.83 15.80
N ARG A 337 -15.73 24.52 14.78
CA ARG A 337 -17.12 24.09 14.98
C ARG A 337 -17.17 22.64 15.45
N ALA A 338 -18.01 22.40 16.45
CA ALA A 338 -18.28 21.06 16.94
C ALA A 338 -18.94 20.20 15.84
N LEU A 339 -18.35 19.03 15.59
CA LEU A 339 -18.89 18.02 14.68
C LEU A 339 -19.93 17.14 15.39
N GLY A 340 -20.85 16.53 14.63
CA GLY A 340 -21.89 15.66 15.19
C GLY A 340 -21.33 14.32 15.70
N SER A 341 -22.09 13.61 16.54
CA SER A 341 -21.79 12.20 16.85
C SER A 341 -21.72 11.40 15.56
N GLY A 342 -20.70 10.55 15.42
CA GLY A 342 -20.47 9.86 14.16
C GLY A 342 -19.14 9.13 14.07
N THR A 343 -18.94 8.47 12.92
CA THR A 343 -17.66 7.85 12.57
C THR A 343 -16.79 8.85 11.82
N TYR A 344 -15.52 8.90 12.21
CA TYR A 344 -14.46 9.69 11.59
C TYR A 344 -13.23 8.81 11.42
N PHE A 345 -12.27 9.24 10.60
CA PHE A 345 -11.03 8.51 10.38
C PHE A 345 -9.86 9.45 10.57
N TYR A 346 -8.84 9.04 11.32
CA TYR A 346 -7.56 9.73 11.22
C TYR A 346 -6.79 9.18 10.01
N GLN A 347 -5.98 10.03 9.37
CA GLN A 347 -5.07 9.69 8.28
C GLN A 347 -3.70 10.25 8.63
N LEU A 348 -2.75 9.38 8.93
CA LEU A 348 -1.36 9.70 9.25
C LEU A 348 -0.48 9.37 8.04
N GLN A 349 0.21 10.37 7.51
CA GLN A 349 1.18 10.20 6.43
C GLN A 349 2.57 10.64 6.91
N SER A 350 3.59 9.84 6.62
CA SER A 350 4.97 10.18 6.95
C SER A 350 5.96 9.43 6.07
N GLY A 351 6.87 10.15 5.40
CA GLY A 351 7.83 9.61 4.42
C GLY A 351 7.30 8.46 3.55
N GLY A 352 6.14 8.74 2.92
CA GLY A 352 5.33 7.86 2.07
C GLY A 352 4.83 6.55 2.71
N GLN A 353 4.87 6.45 4.03
CA GLN A 353 3.99 5.55 4.78
C GLN A 353 2.64 6.25 5.02
N MET A 354 1.56 5.47 5.04
CA MET A 354 0.23 5.93 5.38
C MET A 354 -0.45 4.96 6.34
N ALA A 355 -1.01 5.48 7.43
CA ALA A 355 -1.81 4.74 8.38
C ALA A 355 -3.14 5.45 8.62
N ALA A 356 -4.21 4.70 8.83
CA ALA A 356 -5.51 5.26 9.12
C ALA A 356 -6.21 4.42 10.19
N GLY A 357 -7.11 5.05 10.94
CA GLY A 357 -7.89 4.34 11.94
C GLY A 357 -9.23 5.02 12.22
N LYS A 358 -10.23 4.18 12.48
CA LYS A 358 -11.60 4.58 12.76
C LYS A 358 -11.73 5.17 14.16
N MET A 359 -12.40 6.30 14.26
CA MET A 359 -12.71 7.00 15.52
C MET A 359 -14.22 7.20 15.65
N ILE A 360 -14.78 6.90 16.82
CA ILE A 360 -16.22 7.05 17.09
C ILE A 360 -16.42 8.20 18.08
N LEU A 361 -16.93 9.33 17.57
CA LEU A 361 -17.29 10.50 18.38
C LEU A 361 -18.70 10.32 18.94
N VAL A 362 -18.83 10.45 20.26
CA VAL A 362 -20.09 10.46 20.99
C VAL A 362 -20.24 11.83 21.64
N ARG A 363 -21.32 12.54 21.33
CA ARG A 363 -21.73 13.79 21.98
C ARG A 363 -23.06 13.64 22.70
#